data_AF-A0A2H3BR39-F1
#
_entry.id   AF-A0A2H3BR39-F1
#
_cell.length_a   1.000
_cell.length_b   1.000
_cell.length_c   1.000
_cell.angle_alpha   90.00
_cell.angle_beta   90.00
_cell.angle_gamma   90.00
#
_symmetry.space_group_name_H-M   'P 1'
#
loop_
_entity.id
_entity.type
_entity.pdbx_description
1 polymer ?
#
loop_
_entity_poly.entity_id
_entity_poly.type
_entity_poly.pdbx_seq_one_letter_code
_entity_poly.pdbx_strand_id
1 'polypeptide(L)'
;MRKSGGPISSHWKRFFSWLTCMIQCPNKDVNPRSPSQRCGGCSNVMYCSPECQKVDWKAVGGHRLTCLQSQSDRKDGKPHGISCIDYNFFVERCRTDIRIHLDLIRALRAQDLDKQASNSEPVATVIVMNYSGPGNGVKMLRRDISTCPALMGENNWRMLKKAGKQVIIIMQIPYQVNPARFAFPLSKCGISL
;
A
#
# COMPACT_ATOMS: atom_id res chain seq x y z
N MET A 1 31.06 1.36 -22.15
CA MET A 1 30.59 1.68 -20.78
C MET A 1 29.21 1.07 -20.56
N ARG A 2 29.12 -0.01 -19.77
CA ARG A 2 27.86 -0.70 -19.46
C ARG A 2 27.18 0.02 -18.29
N LYS A 3 25.93 0.48 -18.47
CA LYS A 3 25.10 1.05 -17.41
C LYS A 3 24.55 -0.09 -16.53
N SER A 4 24.98 -0.13 -15.28
CA SER A 4 24.46 -1.00 -14.23
C SER A 4 23.08 -0.50 -13.79
N GLY A 5 22.02 -1.15 -14.27
CA GLY A 5 20.67 -0.99 -13.73
C GLY A 5 20.58 -1.68 -12.37
N GLY A 6 20.44 -0.89 -11.30
CA GLY A 6 20.21 -1.40 -9.94
C GLY A 6 18.85 -2.12 -9.83
N PRO A 7 18.72 -3.12 -8.93
CA PRO A 7 17.51 -3.90 -8.82
C PRO A 7 16.35 -3.06 -8.29
N ILE A 8 15.27 -3.02 -9.08
CA ILE A 8 13.95 -2.55 -8.64
C ILE A 8 13.61 -3.28 -7.34
N SER A 9 13.32 -2.53 -6.27
CA SER A 9 13.08 -3.09 -4.95
C SER A 9 11.93 -4.11 -5.00
N SER A 10 12.20 -5.30 -4.47
CA SER A 10 11.37 -6.51 -4.51
C SER A 10 10.00 -6.37 -3.85
N HIS A 11 9.75 -5.28 -3.12
CA HIS A 11 8.47 -5.00 -2.47
C HIS A 11 7.36 -4.58 -3.44
N TRP A 12 7.67 -3.93 -4.56
CA TRP A 12 6.63 -3.49 -5.51
C TRP A 12 6.22 -4.57 -6.50
N LYS A 13 7.04 -5.61 -6.70
CA LYS A 13 6.62 -6.82 -7.44
C LYS A 13 5.58 -7.65 -6.66
N ARG A 14 5.49 -7.49 -5.33
CA ARG A 14 4.48 -8.15 -4.48
C ARG A 14 3.09 -7.50 -4.52
N PHE A 15 2.96 -6.27 -5.03
CA PHE A 15 1.67 -5.60 -5.25
C PHE A 15 0.80 -6.30 -6.30
N PHE A 16 1.40 -7.17 -7.11
CA PHE A 16 0.77 -7.81 -8.25
C PHE A 16 0.08 -9.15 -7.94
N SER A 17 -0.26 -9.49 -6.69
CA SER A 17 -0.99 -10.75 -6.41
C SER A 17 -2.48 -10.68 -6.78
N TRP A 18 -3.09 -9.49 -6.80
CA TRP A 18 -4.42 -9.28 -7.44
C TRP A 18 -4.30 -8.92 -8.93
N LEU A 19 -3.25 -8.20 -9.35
CA LEU A 19 -3.05 -7.85 -10.77
C LEU A 19 -2.55 -9.02 -11.65
N THR A 20 -1.87 -10.04 -11.12
CA THR A 20 -1.46 -11.20 -11.93
C THR A 20 -2.64 -12.06 -12.37
N CYS A 21 -3.73 -12.11 -11.58
CA CYS A 21 -4.99 -12.74 -12.02
C CYS A 21 -5.68 -11.92 -13.15
N MET A 22 -5.26 -10.68 -13.44
CA MET A 22 -5.81 -9.89 -14.56
C MET A 22 -4.98 -9.98 -15.85
N ILE A 23 -3.68 -10.32 -15.79
CA ILE A 23 -2.81 -10.27 -16.99
C ILE A 23 -2.76 -11.61 -17.73
N GLN A 24 -2.87 -12.75 -17.03
CA GLN A 24 -2.76 -14.10 -17.64
C GLN A 24 -3.41 -15.18 -16.75
N CYS A 25 -4.62 -14.94 -16.25
CA CYS A 25 -5.35 -16.00 -15.54
C CYS A 25 -5.72 -17.11 -16.53
N PRO A 26 -5.26 -18.36 -16.33
CA PRO A 26 -5.69 -19.50 -17.15
C PRO A 26 -7.18 -19.81 -16.98
N ASN A 27 -7.82 -19.29 -15.93
CA ASN A 27 -9.23 -19.47 -15.64
C ASN A 27 -9.99 -18.15 -15.84
N LYS A 28 -10.50 -17.95 -17.06
CA LYS A 28 -11.25 -16.73 -17.44
C LYS A 28 -12.63 -16.64 -16.79
N ASP A 29 -13.13 -17.77 -16.28
CA ASP A 29 -14.46 -17.91 -15.69
C ASP A 29 -14.43 -17.82 -14.15
N VAL A 30 -13.29 -17.45 -13.55
CA VAL A 30 -13.23 -17.24 -12.10
C VAL A 30 -14.17 -16.09 -11.74
N ASN A 31 -15.22 -16.43 -11.01
CA ASN A 31 -16.05 -15.47 -10.32
C ASN A 31 -15.15 -14.62 -9.40
N PRO A 32 -15.04 -13.29 -9.59
CA PRO A 32 -14.24 -12.43 -8.72
C PRO A 32 -14.65 -12.46 -7.23
N ARG A 33 -15.84 -13.01 -6.94
CA ARG A 33 -16.38 -13.23 -5.60
C ARG A 33 -16.03 -14.60 -5.02
N SER A 34 -15.37 -15.49 -5.76
CA SER A 34 -14.91 -16.77 -5.20
C SER A 34 -13.83 -16.52 -4.15
N PRO A 35 -13.83 -17.25 -3.01
CA PRO A 35 -12.82 -17.07 -1.98
C PRO A 35 -11.42 -17.35 -2.54
N SER A 36 -10.55 -16.34 -2.52
CA SER A 36 -9.14 -16.53 -2.87
C SER A 36 -8.46 -17.42 -1.85
N GLN A 37 -7.66 -18.38 -2.30
CA GLN A 37 -6.92 -19.29 -1.43
C GLN A 37 -5.50 -18.78 -1.17
N ARG A 38 -5.03 -18.96 0.06
CA ARG A 38 -3.65 -18.63 0.44
C ARG A 38 -2.72 -19.75 0.00
N CYS A 39 -1.48 -19.41 -0.37
CA CYS A 39 -0.43 -20.41 -0.51
C CYS A 39 -0.26 -21.19 0.80
N GLY A 40 -0.43 -22.52 0.78
CA GLY A 40 -0.26 -23.35 1.98
C GLY A 40 1.16 -23.38 2.58
N GLY A 41 2.18 -22.99 1.81
CA GLY A 41 3.57 -22.91 2.31
C GLY A 41 3.87 -21.58 2.99
N CYS A 42 3.78 -20.48 2.25
CA CYS A 42 4.16 -19.17 2.78
C CYS A 42 2.98 -18.35 3.32
N SER A 43 1.72 -18.68 3.07
CA SER A 43 0.53 -17.89 3.45
C SER A 43 0.52 -16.40 3.05
N ASN A 44 1.50 -15.93 2.29
CA ASN A 44 1.74 -14.51 2.00
C ASN A 44 1.15 -14.06 0.66
N VAL A 45 0.85 -15.01 -0.23
CA VAL A 45 0.30 -14.78 -1.58
C VAL A 45 -1.06 -15.45 -1.66
N MET A 46 -2.00 -14.78 -2.35
CA MET A 46 -3.34 -15.28 -2.61
C MET A 46 -3.50 -15.62 -4.09
N TYR A 47 -4.22 -16.70 -4.36
CA TYR A 47 -4.56 -17.12 -5.71
C TYR A 47 -6.07 -17.20 -5.86
N CYS A 48 -6.55 -16.82 -7.02
CA CYS A 48 -7.94 -16.95 -7.41
C CYS A 48 -8.33 -18.43 -7.66
N SER A 49 -7.37 -19.31 -7.96
CA SER A 49 -7.58 -20.77 -8.03
C SER A 49 -6.25 -21.55 -7.85
N PRO A 50 -6.30 -22.87 -7.59
CA PRO A 50 -5.11 -23.73 -7.56
C PRO A 50 -4.31 -23.75 -8.86
N GLU A 51 -4.95 -23.54 -10.01
CA GLU A 51 -4.31 -23.47 -11.32
C GLU A 51 -3.40 -22.24 -11.42
N CYS A 52 -3.89 -21.08 -10.97
CA CYS A 52 -3.09 -19.86 -10.91
C CYS A 52 -1.88 -20.02 -9.99
N GLN A 53 -2.05 -20.73 -8.86
CA GLN A 53 -0.92 -21.08 -7.99
C GLN A 53 0.12 -21.94 -8.72
N LYS A 54 -0.31 -22.97 -9.47
CA LYS A 54 0.60 -23.85 -10.22
C LYS A 54 1.38 -23.10 -11.30
N VAL A 55 0.73 -22.16 -11.99
CA VAL A 55 1.37 -21.32 -13.03
C VAL A 55 2.43 -20.42 -12.40
N ASP A 56 2.07 -19.64 -11.37
CA ASP A 56 3.02 -18.77 -10.68
C ASP A 56 4.16 -19.58 -10.02
N TRP A 57 3.87 -20.78 -9.50
CA TRP A 57 4.88 -21.65 -8.93
C TRP A 57 5.97 -22.08 -9.93
N LYS A 58 5.60 -22.34 -11.18
CA LYS A 58 6.50 -22.84 -12.23
C LYS A 58 7.12 -21.75 -13.08
N ALA A 59 6.59 -20.53 -13.06
CA ALA A 59 7.11 -19.42 -13.84
C ALA A 59 8.58 -19.12 -13.50
N VAL A 60 9.36 -18.70 -14.50
CA VAL A 60 10.74 -18.24 -14.28
C VAL A 60 10.70 -17.00 -13.40
N GLY A 61 11.35 -17.07 -12.23
CA GLY A 61 11.25 -16.02 -11.22
C GLY A 61 9.90 -15.96 -10.49
N GLY A 62 9.07 -16.99 -10.62
CA GLY A 62 7.76 -17.11 -9.99
C GLY A 62 7.80 -17.41 -8.49
N HIS A 63 6.63 -17.70 -7.92
CA HIS A 63 6.44 -17.76 -6.46
C HIS A 63 7.39 -18.70 -5.71
N ARG A 64 7.77 -19.85 -6.29
CA ARG A 64 8.52 -20.91 -5.60
C ARG A 64 9.72 -20.40 -4.80
N LEU A 65 10.56 -19.56 -5.41
CA LEU A 65 11.77 -19.01 -4.77
C LEU A 65 11.39 -18.17 -3.54
N THR A 66 10.43 -17.26 -3.71
CA THR A 66 9.96 -16.38 -2.63
C THR A 66 9.22 -17.14 -1.52
N CYS A 67 8.57 -18.25 -1.87
CA CYS A 67 7.86 -19.11 -0.93
C CYS A 67 8.85 -19.87 -0.04
N LEU A 68 9.89 -20.45 -0.63
CA LEU A 68 10.95 -21.14 0.10
C LEU A 68 11.73 -20.17 1.00
N GLN A 69 12.05 -18.98 0.50
CA GLN A 69 12.69 -17.94 1.31
C GLN A 69 11.81 -17.56 2.51
N SER A 70 10.52 -17.30 2.29
CA SER A 70 9.59 -16.95 3.37
C SER A 70 9.47 -18.06 4.42
N GLN A 71 9.54 -19.33 4.01
CA GLN A 71 9.53 -20.46 4.92
C GLN A 71 10.84 -20.58 5.71
N SER A 72 11.99 -20.34 5.07
CA SER A 72 13.29 -20.30 5.74
C SER A 72 13.35 -19.16 6.75
N ASP A 73 12.93 -17.95 6.35
CA ASP A 73 12.91 -16.77 7.22
C ASP A 73 12.10 -17.03 8.50
N ARG A 74 10.95 -17.71 8.38
CA ARG A 74 10.15 -18.11 9.55
C ARG A 74 10.87 -19.08 10.47
N LYS A 75 11.57 -20.08 9.91
CA LYS A 75 12.36 -21.03 10.72
C LYS A 75 13.50 -20.32 11.44
N ASP A 76 14.10 -19.32 10.81
CA ASP A 76 15.17 -18.48 11.38
C ASP A 76 14.65 -17.41 12.35
N GLY A 77 13.33 -17.32 12.59
CA GLY A 77 12.72 -16.27 13.40
C GLY A 77 12.82 -14.87 12.78
N LYS A 78 13.18 -14.77 11.50
CA LYS A 78 13.24 -13.49 10.78
C LYS A 78 11.82 -12.96 10.58
N PRO A 79 11.58 -11.68 10.84
CA PRO A 79 10.27 -11.10 10.68
C PRO A 79 9.92 -11.07 9.19
N HIS A 80 8.72 -11.55 8.86
CA HIS A 80 8.23 -11.55 7.48
C HIS A 80 7.70 -10.17 7.10
N GLY A 81 7.82 -9.84 5.80
CA GLY A 81 7.15 -8.71 5.14
C GLY A 81 5.65 -8.63 5.48
N ILE A 82 5.07 -7.43 5.47
CA ILE A 82 3.61 -7.24 5.47
C ILE A 82 3.02 -8.10 4.34
N SER A 83 2.13 -9.04 4.68
CA SER A 83 1.48 -9.87 3.67
C SER A 83 0.45 -9.07 2.88
N CYS A 84 0.02 -9.57 1.72
CA CYS A 84 -1.05 -8.92 0.97
C CYS A 84 -2.37 -8.84 1.78
N ILE A 85 -2.56 -9.75 2.72
CA ILE A 85 -3.75 -9.85 3.55
C ILE A 85 -3.71 -8.78 4.63
N ASP A 86 -2.58 -8.66 5.32
CA ASP A 86 -2.36 -7.59 6.30
C ASP A 86 -2.52 -6.23 5.61
N TYR A 87 -1.95 -6.06 4.42
CA TYR A 87 -2.12 -4.84 3.63
C TYR A 87 -3.59 -4.53 3.34
N ASN A 88 -4.36 -5.51 2.84
CA ASN A 88 -5.79 -5.32 2.58
C ASN A 88 -6.56 -4.98 3.86
N PHE A 89 -6.26 -5.65 4.96
CA PHE A 89 -6.84 -5.34 6.26
C PHE A 89 -6.53 -3.90 6.68
N PHE A 90 -5.28 -3.45 6.55
CA PHE A 90 -4.89 -2.08 6.88
C PHE A 90 -5.60 -1.06 6.00
N VAL A 91 -5.70 -1.33 4.69
CA VAL A 91 -6.42 -0.45 3.75
C VAL A 91 -7.91 -0.34 4.12
N GLU A 92 -8.58 -1.45 4.45
CA GLU A 92 -9.99 -1.43 4.85
C GLU A 92 -10.22 -0.77 6.21
N ARG A 93 -9.31 -0.99 7.17
CA ARG A 93 -9.32 -0.27 8.44
C ARG A 93 -9.18 1.24 8.21
N CYS A 94 -8.23 1.64 7.36
CA CYS A 94 -7.99 3.02 7.00
C CYS A 94 -9.18 3.65 6.29
N ARG A 95 -9.82 2.94 5.35
CA ARG A 95 -11.07 3.38 4.71
C ARG A 95 -12.19 3.62 5.71
N THR A 96 -12.34 2.72 6.68
CA THR A 96 -13.34 2.87 7.75
C THR A 96 -13.05 4.11 8.59
N ASP A 97 -11.80 4.31 9.02
CA ASP A 97 -11.42 5.49 9.81
C ASP A 97 -11.56 6.80 9.03
N ILE A 98 -11.25 6.81 7.73
CA ILE A 98 -11.47 7.98 6.86
C ILE A 98 -12.94 8.39 6.88
N ARG A 99 -13.87 7.42 6.84
CA ARG A 99 -15.31 7.69 6.88
C ARG A 99 -15.75 8.20 8.24
N ILE A 100 -15.28 7.58 9.31
CA ILE A 100 -15.58 7.98 10.69
C ILE A 100 -15.09 9.41 10.97
N HIS A 101 -13.91 9.78 10.46
CA HIS A 101 -13.26 11.06 10.73
C HIS A 101 -13.33 12.04 9.56
N LEU A 102 -14.35 11.92 8.70
CA LEU A 102 -14.45 12.72 7.48
C LEU A 102 -14.49 14.23 7.77
N ASP A 103 -15.15 14.64 8.84
CA ASP A 103 -15.24 16.06 9.22
C ASP A 103 -13.90 16.63 9.68
N LEU A 104 -13.08 15.83 10.39
CA LEU A 104 -11.72 16.22 10.72
C LEU A 104 -10.86 16.35 9.45
N ILE A 105 -11.01 15.44 8.49
CA ILE A 105 -10.30 15.49 7.20
C ILE A 105 -10.69 16.76 6.43
N ARG A 106 -11.99 17.12 6.41
CA ARG A 106 -12.48 18.37 5.81
C ARG A 106 -11.89 19.59 6.49
N ALA A 107 -11.88 19.62 7.82
CA ALA A 107 -11.31 20.74 8.60
C ALA A 107 -9.81 20.92 8.34
N LEU A 108 -9.03 19.82 8.35
CA LEU A 108 -7.60 19.84 8.04
C LEU A 108 -7.33 20.33 6.61
N ARG A 109 -8.17 19.93 5.65
CA ARG A 109 -8.08 20.40 4.26
C ARG A 109 -8.41 21.88 4.14
N ALA A 110 -9.49 22.36 4.76
CA ALA A 110 -9.86 23.77 4.72
C ALA A 110 -8.71 24.65 5.25
N GLN A 111 -8.17 24.30 6.43
CA GLN A 111 -7.03 25.01 7.01
C GLN A 111 -5.80 25.02 6.09
N ASP A 112 -5.55 23.92 5.38
CA ASP A 112 -4.43 23.82 4.45
C ASP A 112 -4.65 24.66 3.19
N LEU A 113 -5.87 24.67 2.64
CA LEU A 113 -6.24 25.51 1.50
C LEU A 113 -6.13 27.00 1.82
N ASP A 114 -6.54 27.41 3.02
CA ASP A 114 -6.41 28.81 3.48
C ASP A 114 -4.94 29.22 3.55
N LYS A 115 -4.07 28.35 4.07
CA LYS A 115 -2.61 28.58 4.09
C LYS A 115 -2.00 28.65 2.69
N GLN A 116 -2.63 28.00 1.70
CA GLN A 116 -2.20 27.99 0.31
C GLN A 116 -2.90 29.04 -0.54
N ALA A 117 -3.78 29.90 0.02
CA ALA A 117 -4.61 30.82 -0.76
C ALA A 117 -3.80 31.79 -1.65
N SER A 118 -2.59 32.14 -1.22
CA SER A 118 -1.67 33.02 -1.97
C SER A 118 -0.80 32.28 -2.98
N ASN A 119 -0.86 30.95 -3.06
CA ASN A 119 -0.03 30.16 -3.98
C ASN A 119 -0.70 30.07 -5.35
N SER A 120 -0.02 30.51 -6.40
CA SER A 120 -0.47 30.41 -7.79
C SER A 120 -0.63 28.96 -8.27
N GLU A 121 0.12 28.03 -7.67
CA GLU A 121 0.06 26.60 -7.94
C GLU A 121 -0.25 25.82 -6.65
N PRO A 122 -1.54 25.57 -6.33
CA PRO A 122 -1.88 24.83 -5.13
C PRO A 122 -1.46 23.36 -5.22
N VAL A 123 -0.99 22.85 -4.10
CA VAL A 123 -0.53 21.47 -3.93
C VAL A 123 -1.51 20.67 -3.10
N ALA A 124 -1.42 19.35 -3.22
CA ALA A 124 -2.26 18.43 -2.48
C ALA A 124 -2.12 18.61 -0.96
N THR A 125 -3.24 18.58 -0.24
CA THR A 125 -3.24 18.44 1.21
C THR A 125 -2.79 17.03 1.58
N VAL A 126 -1.73 16.90 2.36
CA VAL A 126 -1.26 15.60 2.86
C VAL A 126 -1.71 15.41 4.30
N ILE A 127 -2.40 14.29 4.57
CA ILE A 127 -2.83 13.90 5.92
C ILE A 127 -2.18 12.56 6.26
N VAL A 128 -1.47 12.53 7.37
CA VAL A 128 -0.89 11.31 7.94
C VAL A 128 -1.89 10.70 8.92
N MET A 129 -2.32 9.48 8.64
CA MET A 129 -3.09 8.63 9.54
C MET A 129 -2.12 7.66 10.23
N ASN A 130 -1.78 7.97 11.47
CA ASN A 130 -0.81 7.24 12.27
C ASN A 130 -1.52 6.26 13.22
N TYR A 131 -1.29 4.97 12.97
CA TYR A 131 -1.75 3.84 13.77
C TYR A 131 -0.71 3.37 14.79
N SER A 132 0.42 4.07 14.90
CA SER A 132 1.47 3.80 15.88
C SER A 132 1.27 4.63 17.15
N GLY A 133 1.46 3.99 18.30
CA GLY A 133 1.50 4.63 19.61
C GLY A 133 0.44 4.10 20.58
N PRO A 134 0.45 4.57 21.84
CA PRO A 134 -0.51 4.16 22.84
C PRO A 134 -1.91 4.71 22.51
N GLY A 135 -2.93 3.85 22.60
CA GLY A 135 -4.35 4.18 22.41
C GLY A 135 -5.08 3.27 21.40
N ASN A 136 -6.42 3.30 21.44
CA ASN A 136 -7.29 2.48 20.59
C ASN A 136 -7.75 3.18 19.30
N GLY A 137 -7.03 4.21 18.83
CA GLY A 137 -7.49 5.09 17.75
C GLY A 137 -6.39 5.55 16.80
N VAL A 138 -6.81 6.07 15.66
CA VAL A 138 -5.93 6.67 14.65
C VAL A 138 -5.65 8.14 14.99
N LYS A 139 -4.38 8.55 14.89
CA LYS A 139 -3.99 9.96 14.98
C LYS A 139 -3.90 10.55 13.59
N MET A 140 -4.63 11.65 13.33
CA MET A 140 -4.64 12.32 12.03
C MET A 140 -3.96 13.67 12.12
N LEU A 141 -2.97 13.92 11.26
CA LEU A 141 -2.23 15.18 11.24
C LEU A 141 -1.97 15.63 9.80
N ARG A 142 -2.19 16.92 9.52
CA ARG A 142 -1.73 17.53 8.27
C ARG A 142 -0.20 17.54 8.24
N ARG A 143 0.39 17.24 7.09
CA ARG A 143 1.84 17.24 6.88
C ARG A 143 2.22 18.16 5.73
N ASP A 144 3.39 18.79 5.85
CA ASP A 144 3.98 19.53 4.75
C ASP A 144 4.42 18.55 3.65
N ILE A 145 3.96 18.81 2.43
CA ILE A 145 4.22 18.03 1.23
C ILE A 145 5.72 17.93 0.92
N SER A 146 6.51 18.96 1.27
CA SER A 146 7.96 19.02 1.06
C SER A 146 8.72 17.94 1.85
N THR A 147 8.17 17.53 3.00
CA THR A 147 8.78 16.53 3.90
C THR A 147 8.41 15.08 3.55
N CYS A 148 7.43 14.90 2.68
CA CYS A 148 6.87 13.59 2.34
C CYS A 148 7.79 12.69 1.49
N PRO A 149 8.66 13.18 0.58
CA PRO A 149 9.63 12.32 -0.12
C PRO A 149 10.57 11.59 0.84
N ALA A 150 11.12 12.30 1.83
CA ALA A 150 11.99 11.72 2.85
C ALA A 150 11.25 10.67 3.71
N LEU A 151 9.95 10.90 3.96
CA LEU A 151 9.12 10.01 4.76
C LEU A 151 8.73 8.71 4.02
N MET A 152 8.41 8.82 2.73
CA MET A 152 7.84 7.74 1.90
C MET A 152 8.87 7.02 1.02
N GLY A 153 10.05 7.62 0.83
CA GLY A 153 11.00 7.26 -0.20
C GLY A 153 10.66 7.94 -1.54
N GLU A 154 11.68 8.53 -2.18
CA GLU A 154 11.56 9.34 -3.40
C GLU A 154 10.77 8.64 -4.53
N ASN A 155 11.08 7.38 -4.80
CA ASN A 155 10.43 6.62 -5.88
C ASN A 155 8.94 6.42 -5.63
N ASN A 156 8.58 6.05 -4.40
CA ASN A 156 7.19 5.82 -4.01
C ASN A 156 6.40 7.13 -4.06
N TRP A 157 7.04 8.22 -3.62
CA TRP A 157 6.44 9.53 -3.62
C TRP A 157 6.20 10.05 -5.05
N ARG A 158 7.13 9.81 -5.99
CA ARG A 158 7.03 10.30 -7.38
C ARG A 158 5.80 9.78 -8.12
N MET A 159 5.26 8.61 -7.75
CA MET A 159 4.11 8.00 -8.42
C MET A 159 2.75 8.65 -8.08
N LEU A 160 2.71 9.56 -7.11
CA LEU A 160 1.47 10.21 -6.68
C LEU A 160 1.24 11.52 -7.42
N LYS A 161 0.01 11.76 -7.89
CA LYS A 161 -0.42 13.09 -8.33
C LYS A 161 -0.40 14.01 -7.10
N LYS A 162 0.27 15.16 -7.21
CA LYS A 162 0.44 16.13 -6.11
C LYS A 162 -0.02 17.54 -6.45
N ALA A 163 -0.27 17.82 -7.74
CA ALA A 163 -0.80 19.10 -8.17
C ALA A 163 -2.31 19.20 -7.93
N GLY A 164 -2.79 20.41 -7.67
CA GLY A 164 -4.20 20.72 -7.47
C GLY A 164 -4.71 20.42 -6.06
N LYS A 165 -5.99 20.70 -5.82
CA LYS A 165 -6.64 20.67 -4.49
C LYS A 165 -7.01 19.26 -3.99
N GLN A 166 -6.25 18.22 -4.33
CA GLN A 166 -6.56 16.86 -3.88
C GLN A 166 -6.11 16.62 -2.43
N VAL A 167 -6.59 15.53 -1.83
CA VAL A 167 -6.10 15.03 -0.53
C VAL A 167 -5.32 13.73 -0.74
N ILE A 168 -4.11 13.67 -0.20
CA ILE A 168 -3.28 12.46 -0.14
C ILE A 168 -3.29 11.95 1.31
N ILE A 169 -3.66 10.68 1.48
CA ILE A 169 -3.58 9.99 2.77
C ILE A 169 -2.25 9.23 2.82
N ILE A 170 -1.49 9.44 3.90
CA ILE A 170 -0.35 8.60 4.28
C ILE A 170 -0.76 7.76 5.47
N MET A 171 -0.97 6.47 5.24
CA MET A 171 -1.19 5.49 6.30
C MET A 171 0.16 5.05 6.87
N GLN A 172 0.35 5.26 8.17
CA GLN A 172 1.52 4.81 8.91
C GLN A 172 1.12 3.76 9.93
N ILE A 173 1.65 2.55 9.80
CA ILE A 173 1.33 1.42 10.67
C ILE A 173 2.56 0.91 11.42
N PRO A 174 2.41 0.42 12.66
CA PRO A 174 3.51 -0.18 13.39
C PRO A 174 4.01 -1.42 12.66
N TYR A 175 5.31 -1.50 12.43
CA TYR A 175 5.94 -2.62 11.73
C TYR A 175 7.41 -2.76 12.11
N GLN A 176 7.79 -3.87 12.75
CA GLN A 176 9.17 -4.12 13.20
C GLN A 176 9.77 -2.88 13.92
N VAL A 177 10.97 -2.45 13.51
CA VAL A 177 11.69 -1.28 14.05
C VAL A 177 11.17 0.04 13.47
N ASN A 178 10.73 0.04 12.21
CA ASN A 178 10.34 1.25 11.48
C ASN A 178 8.94 1.10 10.91
N PRO A 179 8.02 2.04 11.19
CA PRO A 179 6.64 1.91 10.75
C PRO A 179 6.56 1.82 9.24
N ALA A 180 5.71 0.91 8.75
CA ALA A 180 5.45 0.82 7.33
C ALA A 180 4.52 1.96 6.91
N ARG A 181 4.77 2.48 5.70
CA ARG A 181 4.05 3.64 5.19
C ARG A 181 3.51 3.37 3.80
N PHE A 182 2.25 3.74 3.61
CA PHE A 182 1.55 3.62 2.34
C PHE A 182 0.84 4.93 2.05
N ALA A 183 0.83 5.34 0.79
CA ALA A 183 0.21 6.60 0.39
C ALA A 183 -0.74 6.39 -0.78
N PHE A 184 -1.89 7.06 -0.73
CA PHE A 184 -2.91 7.00 -1.78
C PHE A 184 -3.77 8.28 -1.78
N PRO A 185 -4.30 8.69 -2.93
CA PRO A 185 -5.23 9.81 -2.98
C PRO A 185 -6.58 9.41 -2.35
N LEU A 186 -7.22 10.33 -1.64
CA LEU A 186 -8.51 10.13 -0.96
C LEU A 186 -9.62 9.64 -1.91
N SER A 187 -9.54 10.02 -3.19
CA SER A 187 -10.45 9.54 -4.24
C SER A 187 -10.46 8.02 -4.39
N LYS A 188 -9.40 7.30 -4.00
CA LYS A 188 -9.39 5.82 -3.97
C LYS A 188 -10.30 5.20 -2.89
N CYS A 189 -10.84 6.02 -1.99
CA CYS A 189 -11.86 5.62 -1.02
C CYS A 189 -13.29 5.94 -1.50
N GLY A 190 -13.46 6.44 -2.74
CA GLY A 190 -14.75 6.88 -3.25
C GLY A 190 -15.21 8.23 -2.67
N ILE A 191 -14.29 9.00 -2.08
CA ILE A 191 -14.56 10.28 -1.43
C ILE A 191 -13.91 11.39 -2.25
N SER A 192 -14.71 12.38 -2.63
CA SER A 192 -14.25 13.63 -3.22
C SER A 192 -14.54 14.76 -2.24
N LEU A 193 -13.55 15.64 -2.07
CA LEU A 193 -13.61 16.84 -1.24
C LEU A 193 -13.20 18.04 -2.08
#